data_AF-A0A3M2BX19-F1
#
_entry.id   AF-A0A3M2BX19-F1
#
_cell.length_a   1.000
_cell.length_b   1.000
_cell.length_c   1.000
_cell.angle_alpha   90.00
_cell.angle_beta   90.00
_cell.angle_gamma   90.00
#
_symmetry.space_group_name_H-M   'P 1'
#
loop_
_entity.id
_entity.type
_entity.pdbx_description
1 polymer ?
#
loop_
_entity_poly.entity_id
_entity_poly.type
_entity_poly.pdbx_seq_one_letter_code
_entity_poly.pdbx_strand_id
1 'polypeptide(L)'
;MHWTIIAIRLGAAAVWLVFGLGFKVLGGVPRHRTIVAAVVGEGAAGPVTVLVGLAETAIALWILSGLWPRACAAVQTVALASMNALELLRARDLLLAPLPMVLANAAFLGLVWYAALHSGRRRPRARKATTDGG
;
A
#
# COMPACT_ATOMS: atom_id res chain seq x y z
N MET A 1 14.41 -11.75 -14.63
CA MET A 1 13.26 -10.82 -14.67
C MET A 1 12.09 -11.23 -13.75
N HIS A 2 11.64 -12.49 -13.73
CA HIS A 2 10.54 -12.91 -12.83
C HIS A 2 10.86 -12.78 -11.33
N TRP A 3 12.07 -13.19 -10.91
CA TRP A 3 12.51 -13.07 -9.51
C TRP A 3 12.52 -11.62 -9.00
N THR A 4 12.92 -10.67 -9.85
CA THR A 4 12.93 -9.24 -9.53
C THR A 4 11.53 -8.71 -9.22
N ILE A 5 10.53 -9.08 -10.04
CA ILE A 5 9.14 -8.65 -9.84
C ILE A 5 8.57 -9.25 -8.55
N ILE A 6 8.90 -10.51 -8.25
CA ILE A 6 8.48 -11.16 -7.00
C ILE A 6 9.11 -10.45 -5.80
N ALA A 7 10.42 -10.18 -5.85
CA ALA A 7 11.12 -9.46 -4.79
C ALA A 7 10.51 -8.07 -4.54
N ILE A 8 10.21 -7.31 -5.60
CA ILE A 8 9.56 -6.00 -5.47
C ILE A 8 8.18 -6.12 -4.82
N ARG A 9 7.38 -7.11 -5.22
CA ARG A 9 6.03 -7.33 -4.64
C ARG A 9 6.11 -7.75 -3.17
N LEU A 10 7.03 -8.63 -2.82
CA LEU A 10 7.24 -9.04 -1.42
C LEU A 10 7.71 -7.86 -0.56
N GLY A 11 8.66 -7.07 -1.07
CA GLY A 11 9.12 -5.85 -0.38
C GLY A 11 7.99 -4.84 -0.19
N ALA A 12 7.20 -4.58 -1.23
CA ALA A 12 6.06 -3.67 -1.14
C ALA A 12 5.00 -4.17 -0.15
N ALA A 13 4.64 -5.46 -0.21
CA ALA A 13 3.70 -6.05 0.74
C ALA A 13 4.21 -5.98 2.18
N ALA A 14 5.50 -6.22 2.41
CA ALA A 14 6.10 -6.10 3.74
C ALA A 14 5.99 -4.67 4.28
N VAL A 15 6.24 -3.65 3.45
CA VAL A 15 6.06 -2.24 3.84
C VAL A 15 4.61 -1.98 4.28
N TRP A 16 3.63 -2.34 3.46
CA TRP A 16 2.20 -2.13 3.81
C TRP A 16 1.78 -2.93 5.06
N LEU A 17 2.30 -4.14 5.26
CA LEU A 17 2.02 -4.93 6.47
C LEU A 17 2.63 -4.32 7.72
N VAL A 18 3.89 -3.89 7.69
CA VAL A 18 4.55 -3.30 8.86
C VAL A 18 3.87 -1.98 9.24
N PHE A 19 3.56 -1.13 8.25
CA PHE A 19 2.90 0.15 8.51
C PHE A 19 1.43 0.01 8.92
N GLY A 20 0.69 -0.90 8.29
CA GLY A 20 -0.72 -1.15 8.61
C GLY A 20 -0.93 -1.99 9.85
N LEU A 21 -0.51 -3.23 9.80
CA LEU A 21 -0.72 -4.17 10.89
C LEU A 21 0.13 -3.79 12.11
N GLY A 22 1.43 -3.57 11.90
CA GLY A 22 2.38 -3.28 12.97
C GLY A 22 2.12 -1.95 13.68
N PHE A 23 2.12 -0.85 12.94
CA PHE A 23 2.06 0.47 13.56
C PHE A 23 0.64 0.93 13.88
N LYS A 24 -0.37 0.62 13.05
CA LYS A 24 -1.74 1.14 13.22
C LYS A 24 -2.69 0.17 13.91
N VAL A 25 -2.75 -1.09 13.48
CA VAL A 25 -3.68 -2.08 14.09
C VAL A 25 -3.19 -2.55 15.46
N LEU A 26 -1.90 -2.88 15.58
CA LEU A 26 -1.30 -3.32 16.84
C LEU A 26 -0.92 -2.15 17.78
N GLY A 27 -1.10 -0.90 17.33
CA GLY A 27 -0.85 0.29 18.16
C GLY A 27 0.63 0.52 18.49
N GLY A 28 1.56 -0.02 17.70
CA GLY A 28 3.00 0.01 18.00
C GLY A 28 3.63 1.40 18.04
N VAL A 29 2.95 2.44 17.50
CA VAL A 29 3.45 3.83 17.53
C VAL A 29 2.31 4.79 17.90
N PRO A 30 2.29 5.36 19.13
CA PRO A 30 1.25 6.28 19.59
C PRO A 30 1.10 7.55 18.72
N ARG A 31 2.16 7.93 18.01
CA ARG A 31 2.24 9.15 17.19
C ARG A 31 1.25 9.19 16.03
N HIS A 32 0.88 8.04 15.46
CA HIS A 32 -0.11 8.02 14.37
C HIS A 32 -1.50 8.41 14.85
N ARG A 33 -1.87 8.03 16.08
CA ARG A 33 -3.11 8.47 16.71
C ARG A 33 -3.15 9.99 16.85
N THR A 34 -2.04 10.64 17.18
CA THR A 34 -1.97 12.11 17.30
C THR A 34 -2.23 12.81 15.97
N ILE A 35 -1.71 12.28 14.86
CA ILE A 35 -1.96 12.83 13.52
C ILE A 35 -3.43 12.63 13.13
N VAL A 36 -4.00 11.44 13.37
CA VAL A 36 -5.41 11.18 13.07
C VAL A 36 -6.33 12.01 13.99
N ALA A 37 -5.98 12.18 15.27
CA ALA A 37 -6.70 13.04 16.20
C ALA A 37 -6.67 14.51 15.76
N ALA A 38 -5.57 14.99 15.18
CA ALA A 38 -5.50 16.33 14.61
C ALA A 38 -6.42 16.53 13.38
N VAL A 39 -6.90 15.45 12.76
CA VAL A 39 -7.75 15.49 11.55
C VAL A 39 -9.22 15.20 11.88
N VAL A 40 -9.49 14.21 12.73
CA VAL A 40 -10.85 13.69 13.01
C VAL A 40 -11.29 13.92 14.47
N GLY A 41 -10.40 14.44 15.32
CA GLY A 41 -10.63 14.61 16.76
C GLY A 41 -10.29 13.37 17.59
N GLU A 42 -9.93 13.59 18.85
CA GLU A 42 -9.50 12.55 19.83
C GLU A 42 -10.50 11.38 19.96
N GLY A 43 -11.80 11.67 19.93
CA GLY A 43 -12.86 10.66 20.10
C GLY A 43 -12.96 9.65 18.96
N ALA A 44 -12.62 10.06 17.73
CA ALA A 44 -12.67 9.19 16.55
C ALA A 44 -11.28 8.65 16.13
N ALA A 45 -10.20 9.21 16.70
CA ALA A 45 -8.83 8.91 16.30
C ALA A 45 -8.47 7.43 16.43
N GLY A 46 -8.91 6.76 17.51
CA GLY A 46 -8.64 5.34 17.73
C GLY A 46 -9.25 4.46 16.63
N PRO A 47 -10.59 4.44 16.49
CA PRO A 47 -11.26 3.64 15.45
C PRO A 47 -10.78 3.95 14.04
N VAL A 48 -10.58 5.22 13.69
CA VAL A 48 -10.11 5.61 12.34
C VAL A 48 -8.68 5.12 12.09
N THR A 49 -7.79 5.18 13.08
CA THR A 49 -6.42 4.66 12.94
C THR A 49 -6.43 3.16 12.63
N VAL A 50 -7.28 2.39 13.33
CA VAL A 50 -7.45 0.95 13.08
C VAL A 50 -8.01 0.69 11.68
N LEU A 51 -9.03 1.43 11.25
CA LEU A 51 -9.60 1.30 9.90
C LEU A 51 -8.57 1.56 8.80
N VAL A 52 -7.72 2.59 8.98
CA VAL A 52 -6.62 2.86 8.06
C VAL A 52 -5.63 1.69 8.05
N GLY A 53 -5.25 1.16 9.23
CA GLY A 53 -4.35 0.01 9.32
C GLY A 53 -4.90 -1.26 8.66
N LEU A 54 -6.22 -1.49 8.75
CA LEU A 54 -6.89 -2.58 8.05
C LEU A 54 -6.87 -2.39 6.54
N ALA A 55 -7.12 -1.16 6.05
CA ALA A 55 -7.04 -0.86 4.63
C ALA A 55 -5.61 -1.08 4.08
N GLU A 56 -4.58 -0.66 4.82
CA GLU A 56 -3.17 -0.91 4.48
C GLU A 56 -2.85 -2.41 4.42
N THR A 57 -3.35 -3.17 5.40
CA THR A 57 -3.20 -4.63 5.43
C THR A 57 -3.88 -5.29 4.22
N ALA A 58 -5.07 -4.83 3.84
CA ALA A 58 -5.78 -5.33 2.66
C ALA A 58 -5.03 -5.05 1.36
N ILE A 59 -4.40 -3.87 1.22
CA ILE A 59 -3.52 -3.54 0.10
C ILE A 59 -2.33 -4.51 0.06
N ALA A 60 -1.71 -4.80 1.20
CA ALA A 60 -0.62 -5.76 1.29
C ALA A 60 -1.02 -7.16 0.79
N LEU A 61 -2.17 -7.67 1.22
CA LEU A 61 -2.71 -8.95 0.76
C LEU A 61 -3.02 -8.93 -0.74
N TRP A 62 -3.49 -7.80 -1.28
CA TRP A 62 -3.71 -7.63 -2.71
C TRP A 62 -2.40 -7.65 -3.51
N ILE A 63 -1.34 -7.01 -3.01
CA ILE A 63 -0.01 -7.09 -3.63
C ILE A 63 0.48 -8.54 -3.69
N LEU A 64 0.26 -9.31 -2.62
CA LEU A 64 0.65 -10.73 -2.55
C LEU A 64 -0.20 -11.61 -3.48
N SER A 65 -1.50 -11.36 -3.61
CA SER A 65 -2.37 -12.10 -4.52
C SER A 65 -1.97 -11.90 -5.99
N GLY A 66 -1.47 -10.71 -6.33
CA GLY A 66 -1.05 -10.39 -7.70
C GLY A 66 -2.21 -10.20 -8.67
N LEU A 67 -3.42 -10.12 -8.14
CA LEU A 67 -4.62 -9.85 -8.93
C LEU A 67 -4.61 -8.39 -9.39
N TRP A 68 -4.95 -8.15 -10.64
CA TRP A 68 -5.05 -6.81 -11.25
C TRP A 68 -3.92 -5.83 -10.84
N PRO A 69 -2.66 -6.11 -11.21
CA PRO A 69 -1.50 -5.36 -10.69
C PRO A 69 -1.56 -3.85 -10.91
N ARG A 70 -2.15 -3.41 -12.04
CA ARG A 70 -2.32 -1.97 -12.35
C ARG A 70 -3.33 -1.28 -11.43
N ALA A 71 -4.44 -1.95 -11.11
CA ALA A 71 -5.43 -1.42 -10.18
C ALA A 71 -4.85 -1.32 -8.77
N CYS A 72 -4.13 -2.36 -8.34
CA CYS A 72 -3.42 -2.37 -7.06
C CYS A 72 -2.37 -1.23 -6.98
N ALA A 73 -1.62 -0.98 -8.06
CA ALA A 73 -0.67 0.14 -8.12
C ALA A 73 -1.36 1.50 -8.03
N ALA A 74 -2.49 1.69 -8.72
CA ALA A 74 -3.27 2.92 -8.65
C ALA A 74 -3.81 3.19 -7.24
N VAL A 75 -4.34 2.17 -6.56
CA VAL A 75 -4.79 2.28 -5.15
C VAL A 75 -3.63 2.66 -4.24
N GLN A 76 -2.46 2.03 -4.40
CA GLN A 76 -1.26 2.39 -3.64
C GLN A 76 -0.83 3.85 -3.88
N THR A 77 -0.89 4.32 -5.14
CA THR A 77 -0.61 5.73 -5.48
C THR A 77 -1.56 6.69 -4.77
N VAL A 78 -2.87 6.44 -4.83
CA VAL A 78 -3.88 7.30 -4.19
C VAL A 78 -3.70 7.31 -2.66
N ALA A 79 -3.49 6.16 -2.05
CA ALA A 79 -3.32 6.05 -0.61
C ALA A 79 -2.06 6.79 -0.13
N LEU A 80 -0.91 6.57 -0.79
CA LEU A 80 0.35 7.20 -0.41
C LEU A 80 0.34 8.72 -0.69
N ALA A 81 -0.27 9.15 -1.79
CA ALA A 81 -0.45 10.58 -2.08
C ALA A 81 -1.34 11.27 -1.05
N SER A 82 -2.43 10.62 -0.63
CA SER A 82 -3.34 11.14 0.40
C SER A 82 -2.64 11.27 1.75
N MET A 83 -1.87 10.26 2.15
CA MET A 83 -1.07 10.30 3.40
C MET A 83 0.00 11.39 3.35
N ASN A 84 0.77 11.48 2.27
CA ASN A 84 1.76 12.54 2.10
C ASN A 84 1.14 13.92 2.19
N ALA A 85 -0.01 14.14 1.53
CA ALA A 85 -0.72 15.42 1.58
C ALA A 85 -1.16 15.74 3.01
N LEU A 86 -1.74 14.77 3.72
CA LEU A 86 -2.16 14.93 5.11
C LEU A 86 -0.97 15.28 6.03
N GLU A 87 0.15 14.57 5.90
CA GLU A 87 1.35 14.79 6.70
C GLU A 87 1.97 16.16 6.41
N LEU A 88 2.05 16.56 5.14
CA LEU A 88 2.60 17.87 4.75
C LEU A 88 1.71 19.04 5.17
N LEU A 89 0.38 18.86 5.21
CA LEU A 89 -0.57 19.91 5.61
C LEU A 89 -0.74 20.02 7.12
N ARG A 90 -0.69 18.89 7.85
CA ARG A 90 -1.11 18.82 9.25
C ARG A 90 0.00 18.48 10.24
N ALA A 91 1.10 17.90 9.76
CA ALA A 91 2.20 17.42 10.60
C ALA A 91 3.56 17.90 10.09
N ARG A 92 3.61 19.00 9.32
CA ARG A 92 4.85 19.54 8.75
C ARG A 92 5.91 19.83 9.82
N ASP A 93 5.49 20.30 10.98
CA ASP A 93 6.37 20.64 12.11
C ASP A 93 6.89 19.40 12.86
N LEU A 94 6.27 18.25 12.63
CA LEU A 94 6.63 16.95 13.18
C LEU A 94 7.57 16.18 12.23
N LEU A 95 7.62 16.56 10.95
CA LEU A 95 8.45 15.89 9.95
C LEU A 95 9.91 16.31 10.09
N LEU A 96 10.76 15.36 10.52
CA LEU A 96 12.21 15.55 10.61
C LEU A 96 12.84 15.94 9.26
N ALA A 97 12.29 15.42 8.15
CA ALA A 97 12.71 15.77 6.80
C ALA A 97 11.60 15.49 5.76
N PRO A 98 10.79 16.50 5.37
CA PRO A 98 9.66 16.30 4.46
C PRO A 98 10.07 15.96 3.02
N LEU A 99 11.20 16.49 2.53
CA LEU A 99 11.67 16.22 1.16
C LEU A 99 12.12 14.75 0.97
N PRO A 100 12.97 14.17 1.84
CA PRO A 100 13.31 12.75 1.76
C PRO A 100 12.09 11.82 1.80
N MET A 101 11.06 12.16 2.58
CA MET A 101 9.81 11.38 2.63
C MET A 101 9.11 11.32 1.27
N VAL A 102 8.92 12.48 0.63
CA VAL A 102 8.26 12.55 -0.68
C VAL A 102 9.09 11.80 -1.74
N LEU A 103 10.41 11.94 -1.72
CA LEU A 103 11.31 11.23 -2.64
C LEU A 103 11.27 9.71 -2.44
N ALA A 104 11.31 9.24 -1.19
CA ALA A 104 11.20 7.83 -0.87
C ALA A 104 9.85 7.25 -1.35
N ASN A 105 8.76 7.99 -1.14
CA ASN A 105 7.43 7.58 -1.58
C ASN A 105 7.28 7.58 -3.10
N ALA A 106 7.90 8.54 -3.80
CA ALA A 106 7.96 8.54 -5.25
C ALA A 106 8.77 7.34 -5.79
N ALA A 107 9.93 7.03 -5.20
CA ALA A 107 10.74 5.87 -5.56
C ALA A 107 9.99 4.56 -5.33
N PHE A 108 9.30 4.43 -4.18
CA PHE A 108 8.45 3.28 -3.87
C PHE A 108 7.34 3.08 -4.91
N LEU A 109 6.61 4.14 -5.26
CA LEU A 109 5.59 4.08 -6.31
C LEU A 109 6.17 3.71 -7.68
N GLY A 110 7.37 4.20 -8.01
CA GLY A 110 8.09 3.81 -9.21
C GLY A 110 8.34 2.29 -9.29
N LEU A 111 8.77 1.68 -8.19
CA LEU A 111 8.98 0.22 -8.09
C LEU A 111 7.67 -0.55 -8.23
N VAL A 112 6.60 -0.10 -7.56
CA VAL A 112 5.27 -0.71 -7.64
C VAL A 112 4.72 -0.68 -9.06
N TRP A 113 4.81 0.48 -9.73
CA TRP A 113 4.38 0.63 -11.13
C TRP A 113 5.24 -0.18 -12.10
N TYR A 114 6.56 -0.23 -11.87
CA TYR A 114 7.45 -1.10 -12.63
C TYR A 114 6.99 -2.57 -12.52
N ALA A 115 6.76 -3.08 -11.31
CA ALA A 115 6.26 -4.43 -11.10
C ALA A 115 4.88 -4.65 -11.76
N ALA A 116 3.97 -3.68 -11.65
CA ALA A 116 2.63 -3.78 -12.22
C ALA A 116 2.62 -3.85 -13.76
N LEU A 117 3.43 -3.03 -14.42
CA LEU A 117 3.54 -3.00 -15.88
C LEU A 117 4.19 -4.27 -16.44
N HIS A 118 5.17 -4.83 -15.72
CA HIS A 118 5.88 -6.05 -16.14
C HIS A 118 5.17 -7.36 -15.75
N SER A 119 4.18 -7.30 -14.84
CA SER A 119 3.34 -8.45 -14.46
C SER A 119 2.30 -8.83 -15.53
N GLY A 120 2.08 -7.99 -16.54
CA GLY A 120 1.03 -8.11 -17.55
C GLY A 120 1.18 -9.22 -18.61
N ARG A 121 2.15 -10.14 -18.51
CA ARG A 121 2.36 -11.23 -19.49
C ARG A 121 1.65 -12.56 -19.17
N ARG A 122 0.78 -12.62 -18.16
CA ARG A 122 -0.02 -13.83 -17.89
C ARG A 122 -1.52 -13.53 -17.95
N ARG A 123 -2.07 -13.60 -19.17
CA ARG A 123 -3.51 -13.84 -19.34
C ARG A 123 -3.82 -15.30 -18.96
N PRO A 124 -5.03 -15.59 -18.46
CA PRO A 124 -5.40 -16.87 -17.88
C PRO A 124 -5.23 -18.00 -18.89
N ARG A 125 -4.72 -19.15 -18.41
CA ARG A 125 -4.81 -20.43 -19.11
C ARG A 125 -6.31 -20.68 -19.36
N ALA A 126 -6.79 -20.35 -20.55
CA ALA A 126 -8.10 -20.78 -20.99
C ALA A 126 -8.07 -22.31 -20.98
N ARG A 127 -8.70 -22.87 -19.96
CA ARG A 127 -9.09 -24.26 -19.87
C ARG A 127 -9.97 -24.56 -21.10
N LYS A 128 -9.38 -25.07 -22.18
CA LYS A 128 -10.14 -25.92 -23.11
C LYS A 128 -10.20 -27.29 -22.46
N ALA A 129 -11.20 -27.49 -21.62
CA ALA A 129 -11.69 -28.83 -21.30
C ALA A 129 -13.05 -28.93 -21.99
N THR A 130 -13.27 -30.08 -22.65
CA THR A 130 -14.50 -30.50 -23.36
C THR A 130 -14.80 -29.65 -24.61
N THR A 131 -15.02 -30.19 -25.81
CA THR A 131 -15.68 -31.45 -26.19
C THR A 131 -15.29 -31.73 -27.65
N ASP A 132 -14.90 -32.94 -27.99
CA ASP A 132 -15.32 -33.55 -29.26
C ASP A 132 -15.35 -35.06 -29.05
N GLY A 133 -16.57 -35.57 -29.00
CA GLY A 133 -16.87 -36.97 -29.24
C GLY A 133 -17.02 -37.16 -30.75
N GLY A 134 -16.51 -38.28 -31.24
CA GLY A 134 -16.59 -38.76 -32.61
C GLY A 134 -15.93 -40.12 -32.68
#